data_AF-A0A2P4XC27-F1
#
_entry.id   AF-A0A2P4XC27-F1
#
_cell.length_a   1.000
_cell.length_b   1.000
_cell.length_c   1.000
_cell.angle_alpha   90.00
_cell.angle_beta   90.00
_cell.angle_gamma   90.00
#
_symmetry.space_group_name_H-M   'P 1'
#
loop_
_entity.id
_entity.type
_entity.pdbx_description
1 polymer ?
#
loop_
_entity_poly.entity_id
_entity_poly.type
_entity_poly.pdbx_seq_one_letter_code
_entity_poly.pdbx_strand_id
1 'polypeptide(L)'
;MVVQDEHQNIFGAFCPASWKRSKTFFGNGRTFVFSLSPHMNAYMWSGIDSSFMYTRRDSIFVGGGNKGIALCLQLDDRRGFTHACTTFDSPPLVDYQSFRCETIEVWSFHGLKV
;
A
#
# COMPACT_ATOMS: atom_id res chain seq x y z
N MET A 1 4.63 6.34 -1.62
CA MET A 1 4.73 6.20 -0.15
C MET A 1 5.65 5.02 0.13
N VAL A 2 6.64 5.22 0.99
CA VAL A 2 7.60 4.22 1.44
C VAL A 2 7.44 4.06 2.96
N VAL A 3 7.48 2.83 3.43
CA VAL A 3 7.41 2.45 4.83
C VAL A 3 8.67 1.68 5.17
N GLN A 4 9.32 2.07 6.26
CA GLN A 4 10.34 1.28 6.93
C GLN A 4 9.78 0.81 8.27
N ASP A 5 9.84 -0.49 8.54
CA ASP A 5 9.44 -1.06 9.83
C ASP A 5 10.62 -1.19 10.81
N GLU A 6 10.31 -1.52 12.07
CA GLU A 6 11.30 -1.76 13.14
C GLU A 6 12.22 -2.97 12.87
N HIS A 7 11.94 -3.76 11.84
CA HIS A 7 12.75 -4.90 11.38
C HIS A 7 13.58 -4.58 10.13
N GLN A 8 13.67 -3.30 9.73
CA GLN A 8 14.39 -2.82 8.55
C GLN A 8 13.84 -3.33 7.21
N ASN A 9 12.61 -3.85 7.18
CA ASN A 9 11.93 -4.09 5.93
C ASN A 9 11.53 -2.75 5.31
N ILE A 10 11.71 -2.62 3.99
CA ILE A 10 11.33 -1.42 3.25
C ILE A 10 10.35 -1.84 2.18
N PHE A 11 9.15 -1.26 2.20
CA PHE A 11 8.05 -1.59 1.30
C PHE A 11 7.12 -0.40 1.15
N GLY A 12 6.09 -0.51 0.32
CA GLY A 12 5.14 0.57 0.19
C GLY A 12 4.25 0.48 -1.03
N ALA A 13 3.81 1.66 -1.47
CA ALA A 13 2.89 1.78 -2.58
C ALA A 13 3.14 3.05 -3.38
N PHE A 14 2.98 2.94 -4.70
CA PHE A 14 2.75 4.08 -5.56
C PHE A 14 1.24 4.32 -5.68
N CYS A 15 0.83 5.57 -5.43
CA CYS A 15 -0.57 5.97 -5.42
C CYS A 15 -0.75 7.14 -6.41
N PRO A 16 -1.42 6.94 -7.55
CA PRO A 16 -1.53 7.95 -8.61
C PRO A 16 -2.52 9.06 -8.28
N ALA A 17 -3.34 8.91 -7.24
CA ALA A 17 -4.28 9.91 -6.77
C ALA A 17 -3.87 10.42 -5.39
N SER A 18 -4.08 11.72 -5.14
CA SER A 18 -3.94 12.29 -3.80
C SER A 18 -4.90 11.62 -2.81
N TRP A 19 -4.41 11.40 -1.59
CA TRP A 19 -5.23 10.86 -0.51
C TRP A 19 -6.40 11.80 -0.18
N LYS A 20 -7.59 11.22 -0.05
CA LYS A 20 -8.81 11.93 0.33
C LYS A 20 -9.69 11.02 1.17
N ARG A 21 -10.49 11.63 2.07
CA ARG A 21 -11.55 10.89 2.75
C ARG A 21 -12.59 10.44 1.73
N SER A 22 -12.83 9.14 1.64
CA SER A 22 -13.77 8.56 0.69
C SER A 22 -14.60 7.45 1.33
N LYS A 23 -15.87 7.35 0.95
CA LYS A 23 -16.76 6.22 1.30
C LYS A 23 -16.58 5.00 0.39
N THR A 24 -15.94 5.20 -0.76
CA THR A 24 -15.71 4.17 -1.79
C THR A 24 -14.22 4.09 -2.14
N PHE A 25 -13.83 3.01 -2.81
CA PHE A 25 -12.51 2.90 -3.42
C PHE A 25 -12.27 4.02 -4.44
N PHE A 26 -11.02 4.44 -4.58
CA PHE A 26 -10.55 5.41 -5.56
C PHE A 26 -9.13 5.06 -6.03
N GLY A 27 -8.58 5.86 -6.94
CA GLY A 27 -7.33 5.54 -7.64
C GLY A 27 -7.62 4.92 -9.01
N ASN A 28 -6.60 4.32 -9.63
CA ASN A 28 -6.73 3.65 -10.93
C ASN A 28 -5.67 2.54 -11.05
N GLY A 29 -5.67 1.83 -12.19
CA GLY A 29 -4.75 0.71 -12.47
C GLY A 29 -3.26 1.06 -12.52
N ARG A 30 -2.87 2.34 -12.36
CA ARG A 30 -1.47 2.75 -12.18
C ARG A 30 -1.00 2.58 -10.73
N THR A 31 -1.90 2.32 -9.78
CA THR A 31 -1.52 1.96 -8.39
C THR A 31 -0.78 0.63 -8.39
N PHE A 32 0.31 0.54 -7.63
CA PHE A 32 1.04 -0.72 -7.39
C PHE A 32 1.64 -0.72 -5.98
N VAL A 33 1.88 -1.92 -5.45
CA VAL A 33 2.61 -2.12 -4.19
C VAL A 33 3.98 -2.73 -4.46
N PHE A 34 4.93 -2.52 -3.55
CA PHE A 34 6.30 -2.97 -3.74
C PHE A 34 6.98 -3.33 -2.41
N SER A 35 8.03 -4.15 -2.50
CA SER A 35 9.06 -4.36 -1.48
C SER A 35 10.41 -3.91 -2.05
N LEU A 36 11.28 -3.38 -1.22
CA LEU A 36 12.65 -2.95 -1.57
C LEU A 36 13.71 -3.70 -0.74
N SER A 37 13.40 -4.07 0.51
CA SER A 37 14.28 -4.81 1.42
C SER A 37 13.46 -5.85 2.20
N PRO A 38 13.96 -7.09 2.38
CA PRO A 38 15.27 -7.60 1.94
C PRO A 38 15.35 -7.94 0.45
N HIS A 39 14.20 -8.08 -0.22
CA HIS A 39 14.10 -8.39 -1.65
C HIS A 39 13.23 -7.38 -2.37
N MET A 40 13.72 -6.92 -3.53
CA MET A 40 13.00 -5.94 -4.34
C MET A 40 11.98 -6.62 -5.26
N ASN A 41 10.71 -6.26 -5.11
CA ASN A 41 9.61 -6.73 -5.97
C ASN A 41 8.61 -5.60 -6.19
N ALA A 42 7.97 -5.57 -7.36
CA ALA A 42 6.85 -4.67 -7.65
C ALA A 42 5.65 -5.48 -8.16
N TYR A 43 4.48 -5.23 -7.58
CA TYR A 43 3.24 -5.92 -7.87
C TYR A 43 2.24 -4.94 -8.48
N MET A 44 2.16 -5.00 -9.82
CA MET A 44 1.27 -4.16 -10.62
C MET A 44 -0.19 -4.61 -10.50
N TRP A 45 -1.11 -3.81 -11.02
CA TRP A 45 -2.51 -4.21 -11.09
C TRP A 45 -2.70 -5.54 -11.84
N SER A 46 -3.38 -6.50 -11.22
CA SER A 46 -3.63 -7.83 -11.77
C SER A 46 -4.71 -7.86 -12.86
N GLY A 47 -5.51 -6.79 -12.99
CA GLY A 47 -6.70 -6.77 -13.83
C GLY A 47 -7.93 -7.46 -13.23
N ILE A 48 -7.82 -8.09 -12.05
CA ILE A 48 -8.89 -8.90 -11.46
C ILE A 48 -9.88 -8.06 -10.65
N ASP A 49 -9.37 -7.11 -9.86
CA ASP A 49 -10.17 -6.29 -8.93
C ASP A 49 -9.73 -4.82 -9.00
N SER A 50 -10.62 -3.87 -8.72
CA SER A 50 -10.35 -2.42 -8.80
C SER A 50 -10.33 -1.69 -7.44
N SER A 51 -10.12 -2.42 -6.34
CA SER A 51 -10.02 -1.90 -4.98
C SER A 51 -8.66 -1.27 -4.69
N PHE A 52 -8.29 -0.23 -5.42
CA PHE A 52 -6.93 0.33 -5.41
C PHE A 52 -6.56 1.06 -4.12
N MET A 53 -7.34 2.07 -3.73
CA MET A 53 -7.08 2.91 -2.57
C MET A 53 -8.38 3.18 -1.83
N TYR A 54 -8.35 3.16 -0.50
CA TYR A 54 -9.46 3.67 0.31
C TYR A 54 -8.99 4.12 1.69
N THR A 55 -9.83 4.88 2.38
CA THR A 55 -9.52 5.46 3.68
C THR A 55 -10.63 5.17 4.67
N ARG A 56 -10.29 4.95 5.93
CA ARG A 56 -11.21 5.08 7.07
C ARG A 56 -10.74 6.23 7.95
N ARG A 57 -11.43 6.47 9.08
CA ARG A 57 -11.21 7.61 9.97
C ARG A 57 -9.73 7.80 10.31
N ASP A 58 -9.07 6.71 10.71
CA ASP A 58 -7.71 6.70 11.28
C ASP A 58 -6.80 5.68 10.57
N SER A 59 -7.15 5.32 9.32
CA SER A 59 -6.36 4.37 8.53
C SER A 59 -6.47 4.58 7.04
N ILE A 60 -5.39 4.26 6.34
CA ILE A 60 -5.33 4.21 4.88
C ILE A 60 -5.03 2.80 4.41
N PHE A 61 -5.54 2.47 3.24
CA PHE A 61 -5.48 1.14 2.68
C PHE A 61 -5.12 1.22 1.19
N VAL A 62 -4.22 0.33 0.77
CA VAL A 62 -3.84 0.14 -0.63
C VAL A 62 -4.05 -1.32 -0.99
N GLY A 63 -4.82 -1.58 -2.04
CA GLY A 63 -5.16 -2.92 -2.51
C GLY A 63 -6.22 -3.60 -1.67
N GLY A 64 -7.09 -4.36 -2.32
CA GLY A 64 -8.13 -5.15 -1.66
C GLY A 64 -8.49 -6.41 -2.43
N GLY A 65 -9.76 -6.79 -2.32
CA GLY A 65 -10.33 -7.98 -2.94
C GLY A 65 -10.43 -9.17 -1.99
N ASN A 66 -10.78 -10.33 -2.54
CA ASN A 66 -11.14 -11.53 -1.77
C ASN A 66 -9.99 -12.15 -0.96
N LYS A 67 -8.72 -11.92 -1.33
CA LYS A 67 -7.56 -12.45 -0.60
C LYS A 67 -7.17 -11.62 0.63
N GLY A 68 -7.53 -10.33 0.66
CA GLY A 68 -7.11 -9.41 1.71
C GLY A 68 -6.66 -8.05 1.19
N ILE A 69 -5.94 -7.32 2.02
CA ILE A 69 -5.47 -5.94 1.80
C ILE A 69 -3.95 -5.97 1.68
N ALA A 70 -3.40 -5.41 0.60
CA ALA A 70 -1.96 -5.44 0.38
C ALA A 70 -1.19 -4.58 1.40
N LEU A 71 -1.72 -3.41 1.75
CA LEU A 71 -1.11 -2.54 2.74
C LEU A 71 -2.17 -1.74 3.51
N CYS A 72 -2.15 -1.85 4.83
CA CYS A 72 -2.88 -1.01 5.75
C CYS A 72 -1.91 -0.24 6.64
N LEU A 73 -2.15 1.05 6.84
CA LEU A 73 -1.48 1.87 7.84
C LEU A 73 -2.51 2.49 8.77
N GLN A 74 -2.33 2.29 10.08
CA GLN A 74 -3.08 2.94 11.14
C GLN A 74 -2.33 4.20 11.55
N LEU A 75 -2.94 5.36 11.31
CA LEU A 75 -2.24 6.66 11.33
C LEU A 75 -1.76 7.07 12.73
N ASP A 76 -2.49 6.67 13.77
CA ASP A 76 -2.19 7.08 15.16
C ASP A 76 -1.37 6.03 15.94
N ASP A 77 -1.40 4.77 15.52
CA ASP A 77 -0.83 3.65 16.30
C ASP A 77 0.59 3.26 15.86
N ARG A 78 1.14 3.89 14.81
CA ARG A 78 2.37 3.45 14.13
C ARG A 78 2.33 1.96 13.76
N ARG A 79 1.15 1.41 13.52
CA ARG A 79 0.93 0.00 13.20
C ARG A 79 0.38 -0.14 11.80
N GLY A 80 0.65 -1.27 11.20
CA GLY A 80 0.09 -1.63 9.91
C GLY A 80 0.11 -3.13 9.72
N PHE A 81 -0.50 -3.55 8.62
CA PHE A 81 -0.47 -4.94 8.21
C PHE A 81 -0.46 -5.05 6.69
N THR A 82 -0.05 -6.23 6.23
CA THR A 82 0.00 -6.61 4.82
C THR A 82 -0.42 -8.06 4.67
N HIS A 83 -1.30 -8.31 3.71
CA HIS A 83 -1.80 -9.63 3.38
C HIS A 83 -1.69 -9.88 1.88
N ALA A 84 -1.93 -11.13 1.48
CA ALA A 84 -2.16 -11.44 0.08
C ALA A 84 -3.33 -10.60 -0.45
N CYS A 85 -3.23 -10.13 -1.69
CA CYS A 85 -4.18 -9.16 -2.25
C CYS A 85 -4.57 -9.53 -3.68
N THR A 86 -5.87 -9.44 -3.99
CA THR A 86 -6.40 -9.79 -5.31
C THR A 86 -6.12 -8.70 -6.33
N THR A 87 -6.24 -7.43 -5.93
CA THR A 87 -6.01 -6.26 -6.80
C THR A 87 -4.61 -6.27 -7.43
N PHE A 88 -3.58 -6.77 -6.72
CA PHE A 88 -2.20 -6.78 -7.22
C PHE A 88 -1.61 -8.19 -7.41
N ASP A 89 -2.38 -9.23 -7.09
CA ASP A 89 -1.91 -10.62 -6.95
C ASP A 89 -0.60 -10.73 -6.15
N SER A 90 -0.46 -9.86 -5.13
CA SER A 90 0.74 -9.79 -4.31
C SER A 90 0.65 -10.78 -3.15
N PRO A 91 1.78 -11.34 -2.68
CA PRO A 91 1.87 -11.88 -1.33
C PRO A 91 1.81 -10.73 -0.29
N PRO A 92 1.80 -11.04 1.02
CA PRO A 92 2.20 -10.06 2.03
C PRO A 92 3.55 -9.43 1.68
N LEU A 93 3.69 -8.13 1.91
CA LEU A 93 4.89 -7.36 1.60
C LEU A 93 6.03 -7.58 2.62
N VAL A 94 5.69 -8.13 3.79
CA VAL A 94 6.62 -8.57 4.84
C VAL A 94 6.12 -9.88 5.46
N ASP A 95 7.05 -10.72 5.94
CA ASP A 95 6.77 -12.08 6.40
C ASP A 95 5.85 -12.12 7.63
N TYR A 96 6.00 -11.18 8.56
CA TYR A 96 5.26 -11.15 9.82
C TYR A 96 3.82 -10.66 9.66
N GLN A 97 3.42 -10.19 8.48
CA GLN A 97 2.09 -9.68 8.09
C GLN A 97 1.54 -8.50 8.91
N SER A 98 2.04 -8.26 10.11
CA SER A 98 1.83 -7.06 10.93
C SER A 98 3.18 -6.42 11.21
N PHE A 99 3.21 -5.09 11.25
CA PHE A 99 4.44 -4.34 11.44
C PHE A 99 4.21 -3.07 12.26
N ARG A 100 5.28 -2.58 12.87
CA ARG A 100 5.34 -1.25 13.47
C ARG A 100 6.21 -0.35 12.60
N CYS A 101 5.70 0.83 12.30
CA CYS A 101 6.37 1.80 11.45
C CYS A 101 7.47 2.49 12.26
N GLU A 102 8.70 2.41 11.75
CA GLU A 102 9.81 3.26 12.17
C GLU A 102 9.70 4.61 11.46
N THR A 103 9.63 4.59 10.13
CA THR A 103 9.57 5.78 9.27
C THR A 103 8.57 5.60 8.15
N ILE A 104 7.85 6.68 7.80
CA ILE A 104 6.99 6.75 6.60
C ILE A 104 7.40 7.98 5.81
N GLU A 105 7.69 7.79 4.53
CA GLU A 105 7.96 8.89 3.60
C GLU A 105 6.91 8.93 2.49
N VAL A 106 6.38 10.13 2.24
CA VAL A 106 5.41 10.38 1.17
C VAL A 106 6.01 11.37 0.19
N TRP A 107 6.38 10.84 -0.98
CA TRP A 107 6.88 11.61 -2.10
C TRP A 107 5.75 11.91 -3.07
N SER A 108 5.70 13.15 -3.55
CA SER A 108 4.78 13.56 -4.61
C SER A 108 5.57 14.15 -5.77
N PHE A 109 5.04 14.01 -6.97
CA PHE A 109 5.63 14.56 -8.17
C PHE A 109 4.65 15.55 -8.78
N HIS A 110 5.17 16.70 -9.22
CA HIS A 110 4.40 17.71 -9.94
C HIS A 110 5.07 17.96 -11.30
N GLY A 111 4.26 18.20 -12.34
CA GLY A 111 4.75 18.52 -13.68
C GLY A 111 5.27 17.33 -14.51
N LEU A 112 5.15 16.10 -14.01
CA LEU A 112 5.40 14.90 -14.83
C LEU A 112 4.22 14.67 -15.78
N LYS A 113 4.48 14.67 -17.08
CA LYS A 113 3.54 14.14 -18.09
C LYS A 113 3.77 12.62 -18.17
N VAL A 114 2.83 11.83 -17.63
CA VAL A 114 2.91 10.35 -17.58
C VAL A 114 1.76 9.68 -18.33
#